data_AF-A0A0C9YZS5-F1
#
_entry.id   AF-A0A0C9YZS5-F1
#
_cell.length_a   1.000
_cell.length_b   1.000
_cell.length_c   1.000
_cell.angle_alpha   90.00
_cell.angle_beta   90.00
_cell.angle_gamma   90.00
#
_symmetry.space_group_name_H-M   'P 1'
#
loop_
_entity.id
_entity.type
_entity.pdbx_description
1 polymer ?
#
loop_
_entity_poly.entity_id
_entity_poly.type
_entity_poly.pdbx_seq_one_letter_code
_entity_poly.pdbx_strand_id
1 'polypeptide(L)' 'MQPIHPDNIKPPTTPVNEFYVVIVGQETGIFYNWNDAAARVLGVAKNVHFKCATFQEVL' A
#
# COMPACT_ATOMS: atom_id res chain seq x y z
N MET A 1 -2.87 16.85 4.08
CA MET A 1 -2.51 15.87 3.04
C MET A 1 -3.80 15.20 2.61
N GLN A 2 -4.18 15.29 1.34
CA GLN A 2 -5.42 14.69 0.85
C GLN A 2 -5.29 13.16 0.89
N PRO A 3 -6.32 12.41 1.35
CA PRO A 3 -6.31 10.97 1.24
C PRO A 3 -6.27 10.59 -0.24
N ILE A 4 -5.43 9.62 -0.58
CA ILE A 4 -5.36 8.99 -1.90
C ILE A 4 -6.77 8.56 -2.33
N HIS A 5 -7.35 9.32 -3.27
CA HIS A 5 -8.60 8.98 -3.91
C HIS A 5 -8.36 7.79 -4.86
N PRO A 6 -9.24 6.77 -4.91
CA PRO A 6 -9.10 5.61 -5.79
C PRO A 6 -8.72 5.95 -7.23
N ASP A 7 -9.30 7.02 -7.78
CA ASP A 7 -9.04 7.50 -9.14
C ASP A 7 -7.62 8.02 -9.41
N ASN A 8 -6.84 8.32 -8.37
CA ASN A 8 -5.46 8.79 -8.51
C ASN A 8 -4.43 7.66 -8.39
N ILE A 9 -4.87 6.43 -8.14
CA ILE A 9 -3.97 5.29 -8.07
C ILE A 9 -3.67 4.87 -9.51
N LYS A 10 -2.51 5.31 -10.01
CA LYS A 10 -2.04 4.88 -11.33
C LYS A 10 -1.58 3.42 -11.24
N PRO A 11 -2.04 2.55 -12.16
CA PRO A 11 -1.51 1.20 -12.23
C PRO A 11 0.00 1.28 -12.49
N PRO A 12 0.78 0.35 -11.91
CA PRO A 12 2.21 0.30 -12.17
C PRO A 12 2.46 0.07 -13.66
N THR A 13 3.43 0.79 -14.23
CA THR A 13 3.82 0.68 -15.64
C THR A 13 4.69 -0.56 -15.92
N THR A 14 5.08 -1.28 -14.87
CA THR A 14 5.84 -2.54 -14.92
C THR A 14 5.03 -3.66 -14.28
N PRO A 15 5.25 -4.94 -14.66
CA PRO A 15 4.63 -6.06 -13.97
C PRO A 15 4.99 -6.03 -12.48
N VAL A 16 3.98 -5.99 -11.62
CA VAL A 16 4.14 -6.08 -10.17
C VAL A 16 3.49 -7.38 -9.73
N ASN A 17 4.24 -8.18 -8.99
CA ASN A 17 3.74 -9.47 -8.53
C ASN A 17 2.80 -9.33 -7.32
N GLU A 18 2.94 -8.25 -6.55
CA GLU A 18 2.34 -8.10 -5.22
C GLU A 18 2.08 -6.63 -4.88
N PHE A 19 0.93 -6.36 -4.27
CA PHE A 19 0.54 -5.06 -3.74
C PHE A 19 0.48 -5.13 -2.22
N TYR A 20 0.96 -4.09 -1.56
CA TYR A 20 0.97 -3.96 -0.11
C TYR A 20 0.18 -2.72 0.28
N VAL A 21 -0.92 -2.92 0.98
CA VAL A 21 -1.82 -1.84 1.39
C VAL A 21 -1.58 -1.56 2.86
N VAL A 22 -1.23 -0.31 3.19
CA VAL A 22 -1.07 0.17 4.56
C VAL A 22 -2.26 1.07 4.89
N ILE A 23 -3.16 0.58 5.75
CA ILE A 23 -4.31 1.32 6.26
C ILE A 23 -3.93 2.11 7.51
N VAL A 24 -3.06 1.54 8.35
CA VAL A 24 -2.54 2.19 9.56
C VAL A 24 -1.02 2.01 9.60
N GLY A 25 -0.30 3.13 9.58
CA GLY A 25 1.17 3.19 9.55
C GLY A 25 1.66 4.63 9.73
N GLN A 26 2.98 4.82 9.66
CA GLN A 26 3.63 6.13 9.57
C GLN A 26 3.14 6.88 8.33
N GLU A 27 2.91 6.15 7.24
CA GLU A 27 2.26 6.65 6.03
C GLU A 27 1.34 5.58 5.46
N THR A 28 0.13 5.96 5.10
CA THR A 28 -0.87 5.08 4.49
C THR A 28 -0.73 5.11 2.97
N GLY A 29 -1.01 3.97 2.33
CA GLY A 29 -0.83 3.89 0.88
C GLY A 29 -0.73 2.48 0.35
N ILE A 30 -0.55 2.40 -0.98
CA ILE A 30 -0.29 1.16 -1.70
C ILE A 30 1.16 1.18 -2.12
N PHE A 31 1.87 0.11 -1.80
CA PHE A 31 3.28 -0.09 -2.10
C PHE A 31 3.43 -1.33 -2.96
N TYR A 32 4.42 -1.31 -3.85
CA TYR A 32 4.67 -2.38 -4.81
C TYR A 32 5.82 -3.30 -4.38
N ASN A 33 6.38 -3.07 -3.19
CA ASN A 33 7.38 -3.91 -2.57
C ASN A 33 7.20 -3.92 -1.05
N TRP A 34 7.63 -5.01 -0.43
CA TRP A 34 7.52 -5.17 1.03
C TRP A 34 8.41 -4.19 1.80
N ASN A 35 9.62 -3.89 1.32
CA ASN A 35 10.57 -3.06 2.06
C ASN A 35 10.01 -1.64 2.31
N ASP A 36 9.37 -1.05 1.31
CA ASP A 36 8.72 0.25 1.41
C ASP A 36 7.52 0.17 2.35
N ALA A 37 6.66 -0.84 2.21
CA ALA A 37 5.51 -1.04 3.10
C ALA A 37 5.94 -1.25 4.56
N ALA A 38 6.98 -2.07 4.79
CA ALA A 38 7.54 -2.39 6.09
C ALA A 38 8.08 -1.13 6.76
N ALA A 39 8.79 -0.27 6.01
CA ALA A 39 9.26 1.02 6.52
C ALA A 39 8.10 1.90 7.05
N ARG A 40 6.87 1.73 6.56
CA ARG A 40 5.69 2.48 7.02
C ARG A 40 4.96 1.84 8.19
N VAL A 41 5.16 0.57 8.50
CA VAL A 41 4.45 -0.10 9.61
C VAL A 41 5.36 -0.45 10.79
N LEU A 42 6.67 -0.51 10.58
CA LEU A 42 7.64 -0.77 11.63
C LEU A 42 7.59 0.30 12.72
N GLY A 43 7.52 -0.15 13.97
CA GLY A 43 7.41 0.72 15.15
C GLY A 43 6.01 1.33 15.38
N VAL A 44 5.03 1.07 14.51
CA VAL A 44 3.65 1.57 14.67
C VAL A 44 2.81 0.53 15.41
N ALA A 45 2.38 0.88 16.62
CA ALA A 45 1.49 0.05 17.41
C ALA A 45 0.13 -0.11 16.70
N LYS A 46 -0.40 -1.34 16.67
CA LYS A 46 -1.69 -1.66 16.01
C LYS A 46 -1.73 -1.23 14.53
N ASN A 47 -0.59 -1.31 13.84
CA ASN A 47 -0.58 -1.12 12.40
C ASN A 47 -1.53 -2.11 11.70
N VAL A 48 -2.04 -1.69 10.55
CA VAL A 48 -2.96 -2.46 9.73
C VAL A 48 -2.45 -2.40 8.32
N HIS A 49 -2.04 -3.56 7.81
CA HIS A 49 -1.60 -3.72 6.45
C HIS A 49 -2.02 -5.09 5.93
N PHE A 50 -2.18 -5.21 4.62
CA PHE A 50 -2.44 -6.49 3.97
C PHE A 50 -1.79 -6.53 2.59
N LYS A 51 -1.54 -7.76 2.13
CA LYS A 51 -0.96 -8.02 0.81
C LYS A 51 -2.06 -8.53 -0.11
N CYS A 52 -2.03 -8.08 -1.35
CA CYS A 52 -2.94 -8.51 -2.39
C CYS A 52 -2.20 -8.84 -3.68
N ALA A 53 -2.73 -9.77 -4.48
CA ALA A 53 -2.15 -10.16 -5.76
C ALA A 53 -2.65 -9.30 -6.92
N THR A 54 -3.84 -8.70 -6.79
CA THR A 54 -4.45 -7.90 -7.85
C THR A 54 -4.73 -6.48 -7.41
N PHE A 55 -4.42 -5.52 -8.27
CA PHE A 55 -4.70 -4.09 -8.07
C PHE A 55 -6.20 -3.82 -7.91
N GLN A 56 -7.04 -4.68 -8.49
CA GLN A 56 -8.49 -4.55 -8.53
C GLN A 56 -9.17 -4.85 -7.18
N GLU A 57 -8.51 -5.64 -6.32
CA GLU A 57 -8.97 -5.92 -4.94
C GLU A 57 -8.57 -4.82 -3.94
N VAL A 58 -7.78 -3.84 -4.37
CA VAL A 58 -7.25 -2.76 -3.52
C VAL A 58 -8.05 -1.45 -3.65
N LEU A 59 -8.94 -1.37 -4.64
CA LEU A 59 -9.86 -0.24 -4.90
C LEU A 59 -11.21 -0.48 -4.21
#